data_AF-A0A4R1BMH2-F1
#
_entry.id   AF-A0A4R1BMH2-F1
#
_cell.length_a   1.000
_cell.length_b   1.000
_cell.length_c   1.000
_cell.angle_alpha   90.00
_cell.angle_beta   90.00
_cell.angle_gamma   90.00
#
_symmetry.space_group_name_H-M   'P 1'
#
loop_
_entity.id
_entity.type
_entity.pdbx_description
1 polymer ?
#
loop_
_entity_poly.entity_id
_entity_poly.type
_entity_poly.pdbx_seq_one_letter_code
_entity_poly.pdbx_strand_id
1 'polypeptide(L)'
;MRFSLLTVLFLLTLSISRGQSEEIRLASADLNHYAPSLDSLVASTLEDIRASKTDAALANVDRIIAMRPDFKLAYLIKGDLLQAKAGALAKFGAAAGASEQAKLDGLKDEAKVRLMRYLDQPDPGKLPKQILQLAPSQRYALLADADRARLYVFENANGEPRLIRDYYVSVGRNGVNKRSEGDLKTPSGVYNITTELPRSKLTAFYGAGAFPLDYPNEWDTLQGNSGHGIWLHGVPPDTYSRPPKASEGCLVLANPDYQEIRRYIVPERTPIVIADRTEWLDRADWLAARKDILMALDAWKADWQHLDAEHYLNRYSRDFLDRAGRGWAESKRRNIVQKNWIRIGLADVSLFLYPSDNLAVLNFTQVYDSDKLSDVTRKRFYLKREDNHWRIALERSLQDDTSVARND
;
A
#
# COMPACT_ATOMS: atom_id res chain seq x y z
N MET A 1 -9.11 22.81 47.47
CA MET A 1 -8.89 21.35 47.45
C MET A 1 -8.98 20.89 46.00
N ARG A 2 -8.03 20.03 45.62
CA ARG A 2 -7.63 19.65 44.26
C ARG A 2 -8.78 19.04 43.43
N PHE A 3 -9.04 19.58 42.24
CA PHE A 3 -9.83 18.91 41.21
C PHE A 3 -8.89 18.42 40.10
N SER A 4 -8.98 17.12 39.81
CA SER A 4 -8.06 16.32 39.02
C SER A 4 -8.03 16.67 37.54
N LEU A 5 -6.81 16.57 37.00
CA LEU A 5 -6.35 16.59 35.61
C LEU A 5 -6.97 15.52 34.67
N LEU A 6 -8.19 15.03 34.92
CA LEU A 6 -8.66 13.75 34.38
C LEU A 6 -9.52 13.78 33.09
N THR A 7 -9.70 14.93 32.43
CA THR A 7 -10.61 15.02 31.25
C THR A 7 -9.90 15.18 29.90
N VAL A 8 -8.56 15.17 29.86
CA VAL A 8 -7.79 15.15 28.60
C VAL A 8 -7.65 13.73 28.02
N LEU A 9 -8.16 12.70 28.71
CA LEU A 9 -7.98 11.29 28.36
C LEU A 9 -9.25 10.57 27.87
N PHE A 10 -10.18 11.24 27.17
CA PHE A 10 -11.41 10.59 26.69
C PHE A 10 -11.32 9.98 25.27
N LEU A 11 -10.12 9.77 24.74
CA LEU A 11 -9.87 8.84 23.62
C LEU A 11 -8.79 7.78 23.96
N LEU A 12 -8.62 7.51 25.26
CA LEU A 12 -7.76 6.44 25.79
C LEU A 12 -8.54 5.67 26.86
N THR A 13 -9.68 5.11 26.46
CA THR A 13 -10.41 4.11 27.26
C THR A 13 -10.45 2.78 26.50
N LEU A 14 -9.26 2.20 26.30
CA LEU A 14 -9.14 0.74 26.40
C LEU A 14 -8.85 0.45 27.87
N SER A 15 -9.79 -0.23 28.51
CA SER A 15 -9.74 -0.67 29.89
C SER A 15 -8.46 -1.46 30.17
N ILE A 16 -7.46 -0.82 30.76
CA ILE A 16 -6.33 -1.51 31.40
C ILE A 16 -6.35 -1.12 32.87
N SER A 17 -6.58 -2.13 33.70
CA SER A 17 -6.56 -2.07 35.16
C SER A 17 -5.29 -1.39 35.68
N ARG A 18 -5.40 -0.72 36.83
CA ARG A 18 -4.26 -0.21 37.62
C ARG A 18 -3.17 -1.28 37.79
N GLY A 19 -2.12 -1.18 37.00
CA GLY A 19 -0.89 -1.95 37.10
C GLY A 19 0.05 -1.47 36.00
N GLN A 20 1.10 -0.75 36.41
CA GLN A 20 2.25 -0.28 35.61
C GLN A 20 1.92 0.31 34.23
N SER A 21 2.12 1.63 34.09
CA SER A 21 2.24 2.26 32.77
C SER A 21 3.40 1.58 32.03
N GLU A 22 3.10 0.61 31.18
CA GLU A 22 4.08 0.10 30.23
C GLU A 22 4.59 1.28 29.42
N GLU A 23 5.90 1.51 29.43
CA GLU A 23 6.55 2.41 28.48
C GLU A 23 6.08 2.00 27.08
N ILE A 24 5.62 2.98 26.28
CA ILE A 24 5.50 2.75 24.85
C ILE A 24 6.90 2.41 24.40
N ARG A 25 7.15 1.13 24.13
CA ARG A 25 8.36 0.71 23.48
C ARG A 25 8.33 1.37 22.11
N LEU A 26 9.10 2.44 21.96
CA LEU A 26 9.61 2.95 20.69
C LEU A 26 10.52 1.88 20.08
N ALA A 27 9.99 0.68 19.85
CA ALA A 27 10.74 -0.45 19.35
C ALA A 27 10.97 -0.22 17.86
N SER A 28 12.15 0.29 17.55
CA SER A 28 12.76 0.34 16.21
C SER A 28 12.16 1.30 15.18
N ALA A 29 11.77 2.51 15.60
CA ALA A 29 12.17 3.64 14.77
C ALA A 29 13.70 3.71 14.89
N ASP A 30 14.42 3.30 13.86
CA ASP A 30 15.86 3.55 13.77
C ASP A 30 16.07 5.07 13.71
N LEU A 31 16.10 5.71 14.89
CA LEU A 31 16.32 7.14 15.10
C LEU A 31 17.76 7.56 14.75
N ASN A 32 18.62 6.61 14.37
CA ASN A 32 20.05 6.82 14.21
C ASN A 32 20.51 7.24 12.81
N HIS A 33 19.62 7.62 11.88
CA HIS A 33 20.06 8.20 10.60
C HIS A 33 19.28 9.46 10.22
N TYR A 34 20.00 10.59 10.26
CA TYR A 34 19.63 11.97 9.90
C TYR A 34 18.71 12.72 10.86
N ALA A 35 18.87 14.06 10.90
CA ALA A 35 18.19 15.04 11.76
C ALA A 35 16.71 14.69 12.01
N PRO A 36 16.14 14.98 13.20
CA PRO A 36 14.81 14.52 13.55
C PRO A 36 13.84 14.91 12.45
N SER A 37 13.28 13.91 11.79
CA SER A 37 12.23 14.12 10.80
C SER A 37 11.11 14.91 11.46
N LEU A 38 10.34 15.68 10.68
CA LEU A 38 9.24 16.44 11.24
C LEU A 38 8.24 15.51 11.98
N ASP A 39 8.04 14.29 11.47
CA ASP A 39 7.30 13.22 12.16
C ASP A 39 7.91 12.87 13.53
N SER A 40 9.24 12.89 13.69
CA SER A 40 9.91 12.67 15.00
C SER A 40 9.67 13.83 15.97
N LEU A 41 9.64 15.07 15.49
CA LEU A 41 9.29 16.23 16.34
C LEU A 41 7.81 16.20 16.75
N VAL A 42 6.93 15.76 15.85
CA VAL A 42 5.51 15.52 16.18
C VAL A 42 5.40 14.40 17.22
N ALA A 43 6.17 13.31 17.10
CA ALA A 43 6.26 12.25 18.11
C ALA A 43 6.58 12.81 19.49
N SER A 44 7.71 13.53 19.57
CA SER A 44 8.24 14.10 20.80
C SER A 44 7.26 15.09 21.43
N THR A 45 6.58 15.89 20.60
CA THR A 45 5.50 16.77 21.05
C THR A 45 4.37 15.99 21.73
N LEU A 46 3.92 14.89 21.11
CA LEU A 46 2.84 14.06 21.65
C LEU A 46 3.26 13.33 22.94
N GLU A 47 4.51 12.91 23.03
CA GLU A 47 5.10 12.33 24.25
C GLU A 47 5.17 13.36 25.39
N ASP A 48 5.64 14.57 25.11
CA ASP A 48 5.68 15.65 26.09
C ASP A 48 4.28 16.02 26.58
N ILE A 49 3.27 16.04 25.69
CA ILE A 49 1.86 16.23 26.06
C ILE A 49 1.41 15.14 27.04
N ARG A 50 1.67 13.87 26.72
CA ARG A 50 1.32 12.74 27.61
C ARG A 50 2.02 12.81 28.95
N ALA A 51 3.28 13.26 28.96
CA ALA A 51 4.08 13.45 30.17
C ALA A 51 3.73 14.74 30.93
N SER A 52 2.71 15.50 30.50
CA SER A 52 2.34 16.80 31.08
C SER A 52 3.48 17.84 31.07
N LYS A 53 4.42 17.72 30.13
CA LYS A 53 5.56 18.63 29.92
C LYS A 53 5.18 19.73 28.91
N THR A 54 4.19 20.54 29.25
CA THR A 54 3.58 21.53 28.33
C THR A 54 4.59 22.50 27.71
N ASP A 55 5.59 22.97 28.46
CA ASP A 55 6.61 23.89 27.94
C ASP A 55 7.55 23.22 26.92
N ALA A 56 7.91 21.95 27.13
CA ALA A 56 8.70 21.17 26.18
C ALA A 56 7.91 20.89 24.89
N ALA A 57 6.63 20.51 25.04
CA ALA A 57 5.71 20.34 23.92
C ALA A 57 5.56 21.65 23.10
N LEU A 58 5.40 22.80 23.76
CA LEU A 58 5.34 24.11 23.12
C LEU A 58 6.62 24.42 22.33
N ALA A 59 7.80 24.17 22.92
CA ALA A 59 9.08 24.39 22.25
C ALA A 59 9.24 23.51 20.99
N ASN A 60 8.82 22.24 21.07
CA ASN A 60 8.83 21.33 19.92
C ASN A 60 7.87 21.81 18.82
N VAL A 61 6.66 22.26 19.16
CA VAL A 61 5.70 22.81 18.21
C VAL A 61 6.19 24.10 17.57
N ASP A 62 6.81 24.99 18.33
CA ASP A 62 7.40 26.23 17.80
C ASP A 62 8.52 25.92 16.79
N ARG A 63 9.33 24.90 17.06
CA ARG A 63 10.34 24.40 16.11
C ARG A 63 9.71 23.83 14.84
N ILE A 64 8.65 23.05 14.97
CA ILE A 64 7.89 22.52 13.83
C ILE A 64 7.36 23.66 12.97
N ILE A 65 6.72 24.67 13.57
CA ILE A 65 6.18 25.83 12.87
C ILE A 65 7.27 26.64 12.18
N ALA A 66 8.42 26.85 12.83
CA ALA A 66 9.56 27.55 12.23
C ALA A 66 10.11 26.80 11.00
N MET A 67 10.11 25.46 11.04
CA MET A 67 10.53 24.63 9.91
C MET A 67 9.47 24.56 8.81
N ARG A 68 8.18 24.49 9.17
CA ARG A 68 7.03 24.34 8.29
C ARG A 68 5.87 25.25 8.70
N PRO A 69 5.91 26.53 8.30
CA PRO A 69 4.83 27.49 8.55
C PRO A 69 3.50 27.10 7.87
N ASP A 70 3.54 26.20 6.90
CA ASP A 70 2.41 25.65 6.16
C ASP A 70 1.80 24.39 6.82
N PHE A 71 2.29 23.98 8.00
CA PHE A 71 1.76 22.83 8.73
C PHE A 71 0.64 23.21 9.71
N LYS A 72 -0.59 23.24 9.20
CA LYS A 72 -1.80 23.68 9.92
C LYS A 72 -2.05 22.94 11.24
N LEU A 73 -1.76 21.63 11.31
CA LEU A 73 -1.92 20.85 12.54
C LEU A 73 -1.01 21.36 13.67
N ALA A 74 0.21 21.82 13.38
CA ALA A 74 1.11 22.35 14.40
C ALA A 74 0.51 23.60 15.08
N TYR A 75 -0.17 24.47 14.33
CA TYR A 75 -0.86 25.63 14.89
C TYR A 75 -2.07 25.23 15.76
N LEU A 76 -2.82 24.19 15.37
CA LEU A 76 -3.90 23.64 16.19
C LEU A 76 -3.36 23.14 17.54
N ILE A 77 -2.29 22.35 17.51
CA ILE A 77 -1.64 21.82 18.72
C ILE A 77 -1.11 22.99 19.58
N LYS A 78 -0.48 24.01 18.98
CA LYS A 78 -0.01 25.20 19.70
C LYS A 78 -1.15 25.91 20.43
N GLY A 79 -2.28 26.13 19.74
CA GLY A 79 -3.46 26.76 20.32
C GLY A 79 -3.98 26.01 21.54
N ASP A 80 -4.11 24.69 21.42
CA ASP A 80 -4.59 23.84 22.51
C ASP A 80 -3.59 23.79 23.69
N LEU A 81 -2.29 23.77 23.43
CA LEU A 81 -1.25 23.84 24.47
C LEU A 81 -1.31 25.17 25.25
N LEU A 82 -1.53 26.29 24.56
CA LEU A 82 -1.69 27.60 25.20
C LEU A 82 -2.97 27.67 26.03
N GLN A 83 -4.09 27.12 25.53
CA GLN A 83 -5.33 26.99 26.30
C GLN A 83 -5.14 26.11 27.53
N ALA A 84 -4.39 25.00 27.41
CA ALA A 84 -4.07 24.13 28.54
C ALA A 84 -3.25 24.87 29.60
N LYS A 85 -2.25 25.66 29.18
CA LYS A 85 -1.43 26.49 30.09
C LYS A 85 -2.26 27.57 30.80
N ALA A 86 -3.29 28.10 30.15
CA ALA A 86 -4.25 29.03 30.74
C ALA A 86 -5.33 28.35 31.61
N GLY A 87 -5.37 27.01 31.69
CA GLY A 87 -6.42 26.27 32.39
C GLY A 87 -7.78 26.29 31.70
N ALA A 88 -7.82 26.65 30.41
CA ALA A 88 -9.05 26.88 29.63
C ALA A 88 -9.32 25.79 28.58
N LEU A 89 -8.47 24.76 28.48
CA LEU A 89 -8.67 23.69 27.50
C LEU A 89 -9.84 22.78 27.91
N ALA A 90 -10.95 22.90 27.18
CA ALA A 90 -12.11 22.01 27.38
C ALA A 90 -11.96 20.67 26.64
N LYS A 91 -11.48 20.71 25.39
CA LYS A 91 -11.26 19.54 24.52
C LYS A 91 -10.24 19.87 23.43
N PHE A 92 -9.63 18.85 22.83
CA PHE A 92 -8.76 19.03 21.66
C PHE A 92 -9.53 19.71 20.51
N GLY A 93 -8.98 20.82 20.01
CA GLY A 93 -9.57 21.69 19.00
C GLY A 93 -10.91 22.26 19.43
N ALA A 94 -10.97 22.92 20.59
CA ALA A 94 -12.20 23.56 21.08
C ALA A 94 -12.48 24.95 20.46
N ALA A 95 -11.48 25.57 19.82
CA ALA A 95 -11.49 27.00 19.49
C ALA A 95 -12.22 27.41 18.20
N ALA A 96 -12.65 26.47 17.34
CA ALA A 96 -13.22 26.82 16.03
C ALA A 96 -14.74 27.04 16.08
N GLY A 97 -15.23 28.05 15.36
CA GLY A 97 -16.65 28.26 15.11
C GLY A 97 -17.23 27.26 14.09
N ALA A 98 -18.56 27.17 14.02
CA ALA A 98 -19.29 26.15 13.23
C ALA A 98 -18.92 26.10 11.73
N SER A 99 -18.52 27.23 11.12
CA SER A 99 -18.16 27.32 9.70
C SER A 99 -16.81 26.67 9.35
N GLU A 100 -15.96 26.38 10.33
CA GLU A 100 -14.63 25.79 10.14
C GLU A 100 -14.55 24.35 10.67
N GLN A 101 -15.70 23.77 11.08
CA GLN A 101 -15.77 22.48 11.75
C GLN A 101 -15.17 21.35 10.90
N ALA A 102 -15.49 21.28 9.61
CA ALA A 102 -14.96 20.22 8.73
C ALA A 102 -13.44 20.28 8.56
N LYS A 103 -12.86 21.48 8.47
CA LYS A 103 -11.39 21.63 8.38
C LYS A 103 -10.74 21.23 9.70
N LEU A 104 -11.35 21.62 10.82
CA LEU A 104 -10.90 21.24 12.16
C LEU A 104 -10.96 19.72 12.36
N ASP A 105 -12.04 19.06 11.95
CA ASP A 105 -12.20 17.62 12.07
C ASP A 105 -11.12 16.88 11.25
N GLY A 106 -10.80 17.36 10.05
CA GLY A 106 -9.68 16.82 9.26
C GLY A 106 -8.32 16.93 9.96
N LEU A 107 -8.04 18.03 10.66
CA LEU A 107 -6.83 18.17 11.47
C LEU A 107 -6.84 17.24 12.69
N LYS A 108 -8.01 17.01 13.29
CA LYS A 108 -8.17 16.05 14.39
C LYS A 108 -7.92 14.63 13.94
N ASP A 109 -8.44 14.26 12.78
CA ASP A 109 -8.20 12.95 12.18
C ASP A 109 -6.72 12.77 11.86
N GLU A 110 -6.05 13.78 11.30
CA GLU A 110 -4.60 13.75 11.07
C GLU A 110 -3.83 13.56 12.37
N ALA A 111 -4.15 14.32 13.42
CA ALA A 111 -3.52 14.18 14.74
C ALA A 111 -3.69 12.76 15.29
N LYS A 112 -4.91 12.21 15.16
CA LYS A 112 -5.25 10.87 15.64
C LYS A 112 -4.43 9.79 14.95
N VAL A 113 -4.38 9.76 13.61
CA VAL A 113 -3.65 8.70 12.90
C VAL A 113 -2.14 8.83 13.08
N ARG A 114 -1.61 10.07 13.18
CA ARG A 114 -0.20 10.32 13.51
C ARG A 114 0.14 9.82 14.91
N LEU A 115 -0.76 9.95 15.88
CA LEU A 115 -0.58 9.37 17.21
C LEU A 115 -0.68 7.83 17.19
N MET A 116 -1.68 7.28 16.48
CA MET A 116 -1.87 5.83 16.36
C MET A 116 -0.66 5.14 15.73
N ARG A 117 0.10 5.84 14.89
CA ARG A 117 1.39 5.37 14.39
C ARG A 117 2.29 4.84 15.50
N TYR A 118 2.37 5.48 16.67
CA TYR A 118 3.25 5.06 17.76
C TYR A 118 2.70 3.91 18.60
N LEU A 119 1.40 3.63 18.48
CA LEU A 119 0.70 2.60 19.24
C LEU A 119 0.51 1.29 18.45
N ASP A 120 0.43 1.38 17.12
CA ASP A 120 0.14 0.27 16.21
C ASP A 120 1.21 0.20 15.11
N GLN A 121 2.49 0.19 15.52
CA GLN A 121 3.59 -0.09 14.60
C GLN A 121 3.61 -1.57 14.23
N PRO A 122 3.89 -1.91 12.96
CA PRO A 122 4.11 -3.29 12.60
C PRO A 122 5.31 -3.84 13.36
N ASP A 123 5.11 -4.99 14.01
CA ASP A 123 6.18 -5.74 14.64
C ASP A 123 7.28 -6.05 13.59
N PRO A 124 8.55 -5.69 13.84
CA PRO A 124 9.65 -5.96 12.91
C PRO A 124 9.83 -7.44 12.54
N GLY A 125 9.36 -8.37 13.39
CA GLY A 125 9.38 -9.81 13.14
C GLY A 125 8.24 -10.32 12.24
N LYS A 126 7.24 -9.48 11.95
CA LYS A 126 6.07 -9.83 11.15
C LYS A 126 6.18 -9.36 9.70
N LEU A 127 5.45 -10.04 8.83
CA LEU A 127 5.49 -9.82 7.38
C LEU A 127 4.11 -9.41 6.86
N PRO A 128 4.04 -8.51 5.86
CA PRO A 128 2.76 -8.07 5.32
C PRO A 128 2.07 -9.22 4.58
N LYS A 129 0.79 -9.46 4.89
CA LYS A 129 -0.03 -10.49 4.22
C LYS A 129 -0.11 -10.29 2.70
N GLN A 130 -0.09 -9.05 2.23
CA GLN A 130 -0.29 -8.72 0.83
C GLN A 130 0.94 -8.91 -0.07
N ILE A 131 2.15 -9.00 0.49
CA ILE A 131 3.38 -9.18 -0.28
C ILE A 131 4.00 -10.52 0.13
N LEU A 132 3.77 -11.55 -0.67
CA LEU A 132 4.24 -12.92 -0.37
C LEU A 132 5.50 -13.31 -1.15
N GLN A 133 5.82 -12.61 -2.24
CA GLN A 133 7.10 -12.76 -2.91
C GLN A 133 7.39 -11.56 -3.82
N LEU A 134 8.59 -11.00 -3.70
CA LEU A 134 9.13 -10.06 -4.68
C LEU A 134 9.99 -10.80 -5.70
N ALA A 135 9.84 -10.46 -6.97
CA ALA A 135 10.70 -11.02 -8.02
C ALA A 135 12.13 -10.46 -7.90
N PRO A 136 13.18 -11.19 -8.30
CA PRO A 136 14.56 -10.69 -8.34
C PRO A 136 14.73 -9.34 -9.04
N SER A 137 13.94 -9.04 -10.08
CA SER A 137 13.96 -7.74 -10.77
C SER A 137 13.32 -6.59 -9.98
N GLN A 138 12.53 -6.89 -8.95
CA GLN A 138 11.84 -5.93 -8.09
C GLN A 138 12.70 -5.64 -6.86
N ARG A 139 13.45 -4.54 -6.89
CA ARG A 139 14.27 -4.13 -5.74
C ARG A 139 13.42 -3.63 -4.55
N TYR A 140 12.31 -2.98 -4.84
CA TYR A 140 11.42 -2.41 -3.84
C TYR A 140 9.95 -2.70 -4.16
N ALA A 141 9.11 -2.61 -3.14
CA ALA A 141 7.66 -2.60 -3.27
C ALA A 141 7.05 -1.61 -2.27
N LEU A 142 5.89 -1.06 -2.65
CA LEU A 142 5.13 -0.14 -1.81
C LEU A 142 3.84 -0.80 -1.31
N LEU A 143 3.40 -0.42 -0.11
CA LEU A 143 2.12 -0.83 0.45
C LEU A 143 1.46 0.36 1.15
N ALA A 144 0.31 0.79 0.64
CA ALA A 144 -0.54 1.78 1.29
C ALA A 144 -1.56 1.06 2.19
N ASP A 145 -1.50 1.35 3.49
CA ASP A 145 -2.51 0.99 4.49
C ASP A 145 -3.34 2.25 4.78
N ALA A 146 -4.55 2.30 4.23
CA ALA A 146 -5.39 3.48 4.26
C ALA A 146 -5.94 3.81 5.66
N ASP A 147 -6.27 2.78 6.46
CA ASP A 147 -6.76 2.92 7.83
C ASP A 147 -5.68 3.50 8.74
N ARG A 148 -4.42 3.07 8.56
CA ARG A 148 -3.27 3.63 9.28
C ARG A 148 -2.74 4.93 8.71
N ALA A 149 -3.24 5.37 7.54
CA ALA A 149 -2.71 6.50 6.79
C ALA A 149 -1.19 6.39 6.55
N ARG A 150 -0.69 5.17 6.27
CA ARG A 150 0.73 4.89 6.03
C ARG A 150 1.01 4.32 4.66
N LEU A 151 2.11 4.75 4.06
CA LEU A 151 2.72 4.16 2.88
C LEU A 151 4.07 3.55 3.27
N TYR A 152 4.12 2.23 3.30
CA TYR A 152 5.31 1.46 3.65
C TYR A 152 6.17 1.19 2.42
N VAL A 153 7.50 1.20 2.60
CA VAL A 153 8.50 0.83 1.59
C VAL A 153 9.20 -0.44 2.04
N PHE A 154 9.13 -1.47 1.22
CA PHE A 154 9.83 -2.72 1.42
C PHE A 154 11.00 -2.84 0.46
N GLU A 155 12.15 -3.26 0.95
CA GLU A 155 13.25 -3.77 0.13
C GLU A 155 13.08 -5.27 -0.08
N ASN A 156 13.46 -5.74 -1.26
CA ASN A 156 13.52 -7.16 -1.57
C ASN A 156 14.77 -7.82 -0.96
N ALA A 157 14.56 -8.64 0.07
CA ALA A 157 15.57 -9.49 0.68
C ALA A 157 15.37 -10.95 0.19
N ASN A 158 15.93 -11.29 -0.98
CA ASN A 158 15.86 -12.63 -1.57
C ASN A 158 14.43 -13.18 -1.74
N GLY A 159 13.50 -12.30 -2.13
CA GLY A 159 12.09 -12.59 -2.32
C GLY A 159 11.21 -12.17 -1.13
N GLU A 160 11.79 -11.96 0.05
CA GLU A 160 11.05 -11.53 1.24
C GLU A 160 10.97 -10.00 1.34
N PRO A 161 9.81 -9.42 1.69
CA PRO A 161 9.68 -7.99 1.89
C PRO A 161 10.26 -7.55 3.25
N ARG A 162 11.31 -6.73 3.23
CA ARG A 162 11.90 -6.13 4.43
C ARG A 162 11.48 -4.67 4.55
N LEU A 163 10.72 -4.32 5.59
CA LEU A 163 10.30 -2.95 5.82
C LEU A 163 11.54 -2.07 6.10
N ILE A 164 11.72 -1.01 5.30
CA ILE A 164 12.86 -0.10 5.45
C ILE A 164 12.45 1.34 5.79
N ARG A 165 11.26 1.77 5.36
CA ARG A 165 10.74 3.13 5.56
C ARG A 165 9.23 3.11 5.54
N ASP A 166 8.63 4.16 6.09
CA ASP A 166 7.21 4.41 5.92
C ASP A 166 6.87 5.89 6.06
N TYR A 167 5.82 6.33 5.37
CA TYR A 167 5.43 7.75 5.21
C TYR A 167 3.96 7.97 5.56
N TYR A 168 3.61 9.16 6.02
CA TYR A 168 2.21 9.54 6.18
C TYR A 168 1.59 9.77 4.79
N VAL A 169 0.43 9.18 4.52
CA VAL A 169 -0.26 9.31 3.24
C VAL A 169 -1.74 9.65 3.44
N SER A 170 -2.25 10.54 2.61
CA SER A 170 -3.68 10.85 2.49
C SER A 170 -4.29 10.07 1.32
N VAL A 171 -5.48 9.53 1.53
CA VAL A 171 -6.25 8.76 0.54
C VAL A 171 -7.56 9.48 0.18
N GLY A 172 -8.36 8.86 -0.69
CA GLY A 172 -9.67 9.33 -1.09
C GLY A 172 -10.56 9.63 0.10
N ARG A 173 -11.30 10.75 0.04
CA ARG A 173 -12.15 11.18 1.15
C ARG A 173 -13.24 10.18 1.51
N ASN A 174 -13.63 9.31 0.58
CA ASN A 174 -14.59 8.23 0.78
C ASN A 174 -13.92 6.88 1.12
N GLY A 175 -12.63 6.89 1.49
CA GLY A 175 -11.85 5.70 1.81
C GLY A 175 -11.34 4.99 0.57
N VAL A 176 -11.28 3.65 0.64
CA VAL A 176 -10.76 2.80 -0.43
C VAL A 176 -11.86 2.01 -1.16
N ASN A 177 -11.48 1.07 -2.03
CA ASN A 177 -12.36 0.24 -2.85
C ASN A 177 -13.15 1.06 -3.88
N LYS A 178 -12.42 1.82 -4.69
CA LYS A 178 -12.93 2.52 -5.87
C LYS A 178 -13.64 1.57 -6.84
N ARG A 179 -14.83 1.94 -7.31
CA ARG A 179 -15.65 1.17 -8.27
C ARG A 179 -16.16 1.99 -9.44
N SER A 180 -16.27 3.31 -9.27
CA SER A 180 -16.84 4.17 -10.32
C SER A 180 -16.12 5.51 -10.40
N GLU A 181 -16.15 6.13 -11.57
CA GLU A 181 -15.69 7.50 -11.74
C GLU A 181 -16.43 8.46 -10.77
N GLY A 182 -15.69 9.40 -10.18
CA GLY A 182 -16.28 10.39 -9.26
C GLY A 182 -16.67 9.87 -7.86
N ASP A 183 -16.47 8.59 -7.52
CA ASP A 183 -16.80 8.05 -6.19
C ASP A 183 -15.89 8.53 -5.04
N LEU A 184 -14.84 9.30 -5.36
CA LEU A 184 -13.86 9.89 -4.45
C LEU A 184 -13.11 8.88 -3.56
N LYS A 185 -13.00 7.63 -4.03
CA LYS A 185 -12.29 6.55 -3.36
C LYS A 185 -10.93 6.31 -3.99
N THR A 186 -9.97 5.88 -3.16
CA THR A 186 -8.73 5.27 -3.65
C THR A 186 -9.00 3.80 -4.02
N PRO A 187 -8.45 3.27 -5.12
CA PRO A 187 -8.67 1.86 -5.46
C PRO A 187 -8.01 0.91 -4.45
N SER A 188 -8.49 -0.34 -4.42
CA SER A 188 -7.95 -1.40 -3.57
C SER A 188 -7.48 -2.55 -4.45
N GLY A 189 -6.21 -2.92 -4.34
CA GLY A 189 -5.61 -3.90 -5.23
C GLY A 189 -4.10 -3.79 -5.34
N VAL A 190 -3.57 -4.43 -6.36
CA VAL A 190 -2.14 -4.43 -6.70
C VAL A 190 -1.99 -3.72 -8.03
N TYR A 191 -1.18 -2.66 -8.04
CA TYR A 191 -1.03 -1.73 -9.16
C TYR A 191 0.44 -1.58 -9.55
N ASN A 192 0.65 -1.23 -10.82
CA ASN A 192 1.94 -0.80 -11.34
C ASN A 192 2.01 0.73 -11.34
N ILE A 193 3.20 1.25 -11.03
CA ILE A 193 3.54 2.66 -11.27
C ILE A 193 4.03 2.77 -12.71
N THR A 194 3.35 3.55 -13.54
CA THR A 194 3.57 3.50 -14.99
C THR A 194 4.67 4.45 -15.48
N THR A 195 4.78 5.63 -14.87
CA THR A 195 5.78 6.63 -15.25
C THR A 195 6.07 7.59 -14.10
N GLU A 196 7.08 8.44 -14.26
CA GLU A 196 7.31 9.60 -13.41
C GLU A 196 6.93 10.88 -14.17
N LEU A 197 6.03 11.67 -13.60
CA LEU A 197 5.70 13.00 -14.07
C LEU A 197 6.49 14.03 -13.24
N PRO A 198 7.52 14.67 -13.80
CA PRO A 198 8.29 15.68 -13.08
C PRO A 198 7.46 16.94 -12.84
N ARG A 199 7.81 17.70 -11.79
CA ARG A 199 7.18 18.98 -11.42
C ARG A 199 6.93 19.92 -12.61
N SER A 200 7.84 19.97 -13.58
CA SER A 200 7.76 20.86 -14.74
C SER A 200 6.58 20.56 -15.67
N LYS A 201 6.02 19.35 -15.62
CA LYS A 201 4.85 18.94 -16.42
C LYS A 201 3.53 19.04 -15.65
N LEU A 202 3.55 19.54 -14.42
CA LEU A 202 2.43 19.49 -13.49
C LEU A 202 2.00 20.90 -13.05
N THR A 203 0.70 21.05 -12.77
CA THR A 203 0.20 22.23 -12.05
C THR A 203 0.71 22.21 -10.60
N ALA A 204 0.60 23.34 -9.90
CA ALA A 204 1.03 23.43 -8.50
C ALA A 204 0.29 22.45 -7.57
N PHE A 205 -0.90 21.97 -7.98
CA PHE A 205 -1.72 21.05 -7.19
C PHE A 205 -1.00 19.74 -6.81
N TYR A 206 -0.17 19.22 -7.72
CA TYR A 206 0.51 17.93 -7.56
C TYR A 206 1.84 18.05 -6.79
N GLY A 207 2.21 19.25 -6.35
CA GLY A 207 3.42 19.45 -5.56
C GLY A 207 4.69 19.03 -6.29
N ALA A 208 5.56 18.32 -5.59
CA ALA A 208 6.91 17.96 -6.02
C ALA A 208 6.99 17.05 -7.27
N GLY A 209 5.91 16.36 -7.65
CA GLY A 209 5.86 15.41 -8.76
C GLY A 209 4.68 14.46 -8.63
N ALA A 210 4.51 13.56 -9.60
CA ALA A 210 3.48 12.53 -9.56
C ALA A 210 3.94 11.22 -10.22
N PHE A 211 3.44 10.11 -9.68
CA PHE A 211 3.57 8.75 -10.22
C PHE A 211 2.17 8.21 -10.53
N PRO A 212 1.75 8.19 -11.81
CA PRO A 212 0.48 7.58 -12.19
C PRO A 212 0.46 6.08 -11.94
N LEU A 213 -0.68 5.56 -11.49
CA LEU A 213 -0.95 4.13 -11.36
C LEU A 213 -1.71 3.61 -12.57
N ASP A 214 -1.62 2.31 -12.84
CA ASP A 214 -2.38 1.61 -13.89
C ASP A 214 -3.85 1.33 -13.55
N TYR A 215 -4.48 2.11 -12.67
CA TYR A 215 -5.91 1.98 -12.39
C TYR A 215 -6.76 2.60 -13.52
N PRO A 216 -7.84 1.92 -13.98
CA PRO A 216 -8.22 0.54 -13.64
C PRO A 216 -7.30 -0.47 -14.32
N ASN A 217 -6.78 -1.43 -13.57
CA ASN A 217 -5.96 -2.51 -14.13
C ASN A 217 -6.84 -3.57 -14.82
N GLU A 218 -6.25 -4.68 -15.26
CA GLU A 218 -7.01 -5.71 -15.99
C GLU A 218 -8.08 -6.38 -15.13
N TRP A 219 -7.84 -6.51 -13.82
CA TRP A 219 -8.82 -7.06 -12.90
C TRP A 219 -9.93 -6.07 -12.60
N ASP A 220 -9.61 -4.80 -12.36
CA ASP A 220 -10.59 -3.73 -12.20
C ASP A 220 -11.53 -3.64 -13.41
N THR A 221 -10.96 -3.64 -14.61
CA THR A 221 -11.71 -3.62 -15.87
C THR A 221 -12.62 -4.85 -15.99
N LEU A 222 -12.13 -6.04 -15.62
CA LEU A 222 -12.94 -7.26 -15.63
C LEU A 222 -14.13 -7.18 -14.66
N GLN A 223 -13.99 -6.48 -13.53
CA GLN A 223 -15.07 -6.24 -12.56
C GLN A 223 -16.00 -5.08 -12.97
N GLY A 224 -15.75 -4.42 -14.10
CA GLY A 224 -16.52 -3.25 -14.55
C GLY A 224 -16.21 -1.98 -13.77
N ASN A 225 -15.09 -1.94 -13.04
CA ASN A 225 -14.67 -0.72 -12.33
C ASN A 225 -14.30 0.36 -13.36
N SER A 226 -14.66 1.62 -13.09
CA SER A 226 -14.38 2.76 -13.97
C SER A 226 -13.65 3.91 -13.26
N GLY A 227 -13.35 4.97 -14.02
CA GLY A 227 -12.56 6.12 -13.59
C GLY A 227 -11.11 6.04 -14.09
N HIS A 228 -10.31 7.04 -13.72
CA HIS A 228 -8.92 7.21 -14.15
C HIS A 228 -8.18 8.15 -13.19
N GLY A 229 -6.91 8.45 -13.47
CA GLY A 229 -6.19 9.54 -12.80
C GLY A 229 -5.79 9.28 -11.35
N ILE A 230 -5.63 8.02 -10.96
CA ILE A 230 -5.16 7.66 -9.61
C ILE A 230 -3.64 7.75 -9.57
N TRP A 231 -3.11 8.76 -8.88
CA TRP A 231 -1.68 9.01 -8.81
C TRP A 231 -1.16 8.97 -7.36
N LEU A 232 0.12 8.66 -7.20
CA LEU A 232 0.90 9.00 -6.00
C LEU A 232 1.58 10.35 -6.24
N HIS A 233 1.25 11.39 -5.47
CA HIS A 233 1.78 12.74 -5.72
C HIS A 233 2.02 13.55 -4.44
N GLY A 234 2.65 14.72 -4.61
CA GLY A 234 2.92 15.67 -3.53
C GLY A 234 1.74 16.59 -3.18
N VAL A 235 2.00 17.64 -2.42
CA VAL A 235 0.99 18.63 -1.98
C VAL A 235 1.27 20.02 -2.58
N PRO A 236 0.25 20.89 -2.71
CA PRO A 236 0.46 22.27 -3.13
C PRO A 236 1.47 23.01 -2.24
N PRO A 237 2.13 24.07 -2.73
CA PRO A 237 3.20 24.76 -2.00
C PRO A 237 2.83 25.37 -0.65
N ASP A 238 1.55 25.67 -0.42
CA ASP A 238 1.01 26.29 0.80
C ASP A 238 0.46 25.27 1.81
N THR A 239 0.74 23.99 1.59
CA THR A 239 0.19 22.88 2.36
C THR A 239 1.30 21.88 2.66
N TYR A 240 1.59 21.62 3.94
CA TYR A 240 2.55 20.57 4.27
C TYR A 240 1.96 19.16 4.15
N SER A 241 0.76 18.98 4.69
CA SER A 241 0.06 17.70 4.76
C SER A 241 -1.44 17.91 4.56
N ARG A 242 -2.12 16.84 4.16
CA ARG A 242 -3.58 16.79 4.05
C ARG A 242 -4.13 15.86 5.14
N PRO A 243 -5.38 16.05 5.58
CA PRO A 243 -6.08 15.06 6.40
C PRO A 243 -6.04 13.66 5.78
N PRO A 244 -6.14 12.58 6.56
CA PRO A 244 -5.89 11.23 6.08
C PRO A 244 -6.86 10.79 4.97
N LYS A 245 -8.08 11.35 4.95
CA LYS A 245 -9.10 11.11 3.92
C LYS A 245 -9.51 12.44 3.30
N ALA A 246 -8.77 12.89 2.28
CA ALA A 246 -8.97 14.23 1.70
C ALA A 246 -8.83 14.29 0.17
N SER A 247 -8.20 13.31 -0.46
CA SER A 247 -8.04 13.31 -1.91
C SER A 247 -9.34 12.92 -2.63
N GLU A 248 -9.33 13.00 -3.95
CA GLU A 248 -10.41 12.49 -4.82
C GLU A 248 -10.14 11.07 -5.32
N GLY A 249 -9.12 10.41 -4.75
CA GLY A 249 -8.74 9.03 -5.07
C GLY A 249 -7.22 8.81 -5.08
N CYS A 250 -6.43 9.87 -5.26
CA CYS A 250 -4.96 9.81 -5.23
C CYS A 250 -4.39 9.42 -3.85
N LEU A 251 -3.17 8.90 -3.87
CA LEU A 251 -2.29 8.78 -2.71
C LEU A 251 -1.47 10.07 -2.61
N VAL A 252 -1.56 10.80 -1.50
CA VAL A 252 -0.94 12.13 -1.38
C VAL A 252 0.05 12.18 -0.23
N LEU A 253 1.28 12.58 -0.53
CA LEU A 253 2.39 12.70 0.42
C LEU A 253 2.79 14.16 0.61
N ALA A 254 3.45 14.46 1.74
CA ALA A 254 4.16 15.72 1.87
C ALA A 254 5.28 15.81 0.81
N ASN A 255 5.58 17.02 0.32
CA ASN A 255 6.59 17.20 -0.72
C ASN A 255 7.99 16.66 -0.35
N PRO A 256 8.51 16.82 0.90
CA PRO A 256 9.76 16.18 1.29
C PRO A 256 9.70 14.64 1.23
N ASP A 257 8.61 14.05 1.72
CA ASP A 257 8.40 12.60 1.71
C ASP A 257 8.32 12.06 0.27
N TYR A 258 7.68 12.80 -0.64
CA TYR A 258 7.68 12.50 -2.07
C TYR A 258 9.11 12.48 -2.64
N GLN A 259 9.94 13.47 -2.29
CA GLN A 259 11.33 13.56 -2.78
C GLN A 259 12.23 12.43 -2.26
N GLU A 260 11.90 11.87 -1.11
CA GLU A 260 12.57 10.69 -0.59
C GLU A 260 12.06 9.41 -1.26
N ILE A 261 10.73 9.21 -1.29
CA ILE A 261 10.15 7.95 -1.75
C ILE A 261 10.44 7.69 -3.23
N ARG A 262 10.58 8.75 -4.05
CA ARG A 262 10.93 8.63 -5.48
C ARG A 262 12.19 7.79 -5.71
N ARG A 263 13.13 7.75 -4.75
CA ARG A 263 14.39 6.98 -4.84
C ARG A 263 14.18 5.47 -4.82
N TYR A 264 13.01 5.02 -4.34
CA TYR A 264 12.63 3.61 -4.27
C TYR A 264 11.67 3.21 -5.40
N ILE A 265 11.26 4.15 -6.25
CA ILE A 265 10.27 3.92 -7.30
C ILE A 265 10.99 3.84 -8.65
N VAL A 266 10.94 2.67 -9.26
CA VAL A 266 11.28 2.45 -10.65
C VAL A 266 9.99 2.11 -11.40
N PRO A 267 9.52 2.96 -12.33
CA PRO A 267 8.34 2.68 -13.14
C PRO A 267 8.39 1.30 -13.80
N GLU A 268 7.23 0.65 -13.89
CA GLU A 268 7.01 -0.72 -14.39
C GLU A 268 7.72 -1.84 -13.59
N ARG A 269 8.47 -1.51 -12.54
CA ARG A 269 9.18 -2.51 -11.70
C ARG A 269 8.80 -2.47 -10.24
N THR A 270 8.48 -1.29 -9.70
CA THR A 270 8.08 -1.13 -8.29
C THR A 270 6.57 -1.24 -8.18
N PRO A 271 6.02 -2.37 -7.68
CA PRO A 271 4.60 -2.51 -7.48
C PRO A 271 4.14 -1.69 -6.28
N ILE A 272 2.86 -1.32 -6.27
CA ILE A 272 2.19 -0.75 -5.11
C ILE A 272 0.93 -1.54 -4.80
N VAL A 273 0.83 -2.01 -3.56
CA VAL A 273 -0.40 -2.58 -3.02
C VAL A 273 -1.15 -1.51 -2.25
N ILE A 274 -2.46 -1.41 -2.46
CA ILE A 274 -3.33 -0.49 -1.70
C ILE A 274 -4.39 -1.30 -0.98
N ALA A 275 -4.36 -1.29 0.35
CA ALA A 275 -5.31 -2.00 1.21
C ALA A 275 -6.06 -1.01 2.12
N ASP A 276 -7.26 -1.42 2.55
CA ASP A 276 -7.96 -0.68 3.62
C ASP A 276 -7.15 -0.78 4.91
N ARG A 277 -6.88 -2.02 5.35
CA ARG A 277 -6.01 -2.32 6.47
C ARG A 277 -5.13 -3.53 6.17
N THR A 278 -3.86 -3.44 6.53
CA THR A 278 -2.93 -4.57 6.40
C THR A 278 -2.85 -5.38 7.68
N GLU A 279 -2.97 -6.70 7.49
CA GLU A 279 -2.66 -7.72 8.48
C GLU A 279 -1.17 -8.08 8.39
N TRP A 280 -0.55 -8.21 9.56
CA TRP A 280 0.86 -8.59 9.69
C TRP A 280 0.93 -10.00 10.24
N LEU A 281 1.49 -10.89 9.44
CA LEU A 281 1.56 -12.32 9.71
C LEU A 281 2.85 -12.69 10.43
N ASP A 282 2.77 -13.68 11.31
CA ASP A 282 3.96 -14.37 11.77
C ASP A 282 4.63 -15.11 10.61
N ARG A 283 5.95 -15.31 10.70
CA ARG A 283 6.74 -15.89 9.61
C ARG A 283 6.21 -17.26 9.15
N ALA A 284 5.75 -18.10 10.07
CA ALA A 284 5.20 -19.42 9.73
C ALA A 284 3.95 -19.32 8.85
N ASP A 285 3.01 -18.45 9.21
CA ASP A 285 1.77 -18.23 8.47
C ASP A 285 2.03 -17.58 7.11
N TRP A 286 2.98 -16.64 7.06
CA TRP A 286 3.41 -16.02 5.79
C TRP A 286 4.00 -17.05 4.83
N LEU A 287 4.88 -17.94 5.32
CA LEU A 287 5.46 -19.03 4.52
C LEU A 287 4.40 -20.03 4.07
N ALA A 288 3.41 -20.34 4.91
CA ALA A 288 2.30 -21.22 4.57
C ALA A 288 1.42 -20.62 3.47
N ALA A 289 1.04 -19.34 3.59
CA ALA A 289 0.26 -18.64 2.58
C ALA A 289 0.99 -18.55 1.23
N ARG A 290 2.29 -18.22 1.26
CA ARG A 290 3.15 -18.22 0.07
C ARG A 290 3.19 -19.59 -0.59
N LYS A 291 3.41 -20.64 0.19
CA LYS A 291 3.49 -22.03 -0.31
C LYS A 291 2.19 -22.49 -0.94
N ASP A 292 1.04 -22.22 -0.31
CA ASP A 292 -0.29 -22.62 -0.79
C ASP A 292 -0.54 -22.15 -2.23
N ILE A 293 -0.20 -20.90 -2.54
CA ILE A 293 -0.42 -20.32 -3.87
C ILE A 293 0.64 -20.77 -4.87
N LEU A 294 1.92 -20.83 -4.48
CA LEU A 294 2.99 -21.28 -5.38
C LEU A 294 2.81 -22.74 -5.79
N MET A 295 2.25 -23.59 -4.93
CA MET A 295 1.90 -24.96 -5.28
C MET A 295 0.88 -25.03 -6.43
N ALA A 296 -0.04 -24.08 -6.55
CA ALA A 296 -0.97 -24.03 -7.67
C ALA A 296 -0.26 -23.68 -9.00
N LEU A 297 0.71 -22.77 -8.96
CA LEU A 297 1.56 -22.45 -10.12
C LEU A 297 2.41 -23.65 -10.54
N ASP A 298 3.02 -24.35 -9.58
CA ASP A 298 3.82 -25.55 -9.85
C ASP A 298 2.98 -26.70 -10.41
N ALA A 299 1.75 -26.87 -9.92
CA ALA A 299 0.84 -27.89 -10.42
C ALA A 299 0.39 -27.59 -11.86
N TRP A 300 0.07 -26.32 -12.18
CA TRP A 300 -0.20 -25.89 -13.55
C TRP A 300 0.98 -26.18 -14.50
N LYS A 301 2.19 -25.88 -14.06
CA LYS A 301 3.42 -26.17 -14.81
C LYS A 301 3.59 -27.68 -15.02
N ALA A 302 3.39 -28.48 -13.97
CA ALA A 302 3.57 -29.93 -14.02
C ALA A 302 2.59 -30.60 -14.99
N ASP A 303 1.30 -30.27 -14.93
CA ASP A 303 0.29 -30.84 -15.82
C ASP A 303 0.61 -30.54 -17.29
N TRP A 304 1.07 -29.31 -17.57
CA TRP A 304 1.44 -28.93 -18.93
C TRP A 304 2.68 -29.70 -19.43
N GLN A 305 3.70 -29.88 -18.59
CA GLN A 305 4.90 -30.66 -18.95
C GLN A 305 4.61 -32.16 -19.12
N HIS A 306 3.64 -32.70 -18.38
CA HIS A 306 3.19 -34.09 -18.52
C HIS A 306 2.24 -34.33 -19.69
N LEU A 307 1.94 -33.28 -20.48
CA LEU A 307 0.98 -33.32 -21.57
C LEU A 307 -0.46 -33.67 -21.12
N ASP A 308 -0.77 -33.43 -19.84
CA ASP A 308 -2.09 -33.71 -19.26
C ASP A 308 -3.03 -32.53 -19.48
N ALA A 309 -3.72 -32.56 -20.62
CA ALA A 309 -4.63 -31.49 -21.02
C ALA A 309 -5.83 -31.32 -20.07
N GLU A 310 -6.34 -32.39 -19.46
CA GLU A 310 -7.52 -32.28 -18.58
C GLU A 310 -7.16 -31.63 -17.26
N HIS A 311 -6.09 -32.08 -16.60
CA HIS A 311 -5.64 -31.46 -15.36
C HIS A 311 -5.17 -30.03 -15.59
N TYR A 312 -4.51 -29.75 -16.71
CA TYR A 312 -4.17 -28.38 -17.12
C TYR A 312 -5.41 -27.48 -17.18
N LEU A 313 -6.47 -27.91 -17.88
CA LEU A 313 -7.71 -27.14 -18.01
C LEU A 313 -8.42 -26.98 -16.65
N ASN A 314 -8.32 -27.98 -15.77
CA ASN A 314 -8.85 -27.92 -14.41
C ASN A 314 -8.12 -26.91 -13.49
N ARG A 315 -6.98 -26.33 -13.91
CA ARG A 315 -6.33 -25.23 -13.19
C ARG A 315 -7.01 -23.88 -13.40
N TYR A 316 -7.89 -23.76 -14.39
CA TYR A 316 -8.64 -22.55 -14.67
C TYR A 316 -9.97 -22.56 -13.91
N SER A 317 -10.46 -21.37 -13.52
CA SER A 317 -11.76 -21.22 -12.86
C SER A 317 -12.91 -21.45 -13.84
N ARG A 318 -14.09 -21.79 -13.33
CA ARG A 318 -15.29 -21.94 -14.19
C ARG A 318 -15.58 -20.67 -14.98
N ASP A 319 -15.58 -19.53 -14.29
CA ASP A 319 -15.80 -18.22 -14.92
C ASP A 319 -14.77 -17.91 -16.03
N PHE A 320 -13.52 -18.36 -15.87
CA PHE A 320 -12.51 -18.19 -16.92
C PHE A 320 -12.87 -19.04 -18.14
N LEU A 321 -13.19 -20.31 -17.94
CA LEU A 321 -13.51 -21.25 -19.01
C LEU A 321 -14.78 -20.83 -19.78
N ASP A 322 -15.78 -20.31 -19.07
CA ASP A 322 -17.01 -19.79 -19.67
C ASP A 322 -16.72 -18.57 -20.56
N ARG A 323 -15.89 -17.63 -20.10
CA ARG A 323 -15.46 -16.47 -20.90
C ARG A 323 -14.57 -16.86 -22.08
N ALA A 324 -13.67 -17.82 -21.90
CA ALA A 324 -12.76 -18.28 -22.95
C ALA A 324 -13.49 -19.11 -24.03
N GLY A 325 -14.56 -19.81 -23.65
CA GLY A 325 -15.39 -20.62 -24.52
C GLY A 325 -14.78 -21.98 -24.88
N ARG A 326 -15.64 -22.91 -25.34
CA ARG A 326 -15.25 -24.31 -25.65
C ARG A 326 -14.14 -24.41 -26.70
N GLY A 327 -14.14 -23.54 -27.71
CA GLY A 327 -13.13 -23.54 -28.76
C GLY A 327 -11.71 -23.28 -28.25
N TRP A 328 -11.56 -22.42 -27.23
CA TRP A 328 -10.27 -22.19 -26.58
C TRP A 328 -9.79 -23.45 -25.85
N ALA A 329 -10.67 -24.09 -25.08
CA ALA A 329 -10.33 -25.30 -24.32
C ALA A 329 -9.94 -26.47 -25.25
N GLU A 330 -10.70 -26.68 -26.33
CA GLU A 330 -10.38 -27.68 -27.35
C GLU A 330 -9.06 -27.38 -28.06
N SER A 331 -8.80 -26.12 -28.40
CA SER A 331 -7.52 -25.69 -29.00
C SER A 331 -6.35 -25.97 -28.06
N LYS A 332 -6.46 -25.61 -26.78
CA LYS A 332 -5.45 -25.89 -25.76
C LYS A 332 -5.21 -27.40 -25.60
N ARG A 333 -6.28 -28.19 -25.49
CA ARG A 333 -6.20 -29.66 -25.42
C ARG A 333 -5.43 -30.23 -26.60
N ARG A 334 -5.82 -29.89 -27.84
CA ARG A 334 -5.10 -30.31 -29.05
C ARG A 334 -3.64 -29.88 -29.04
N ASN A 335 -3.36 -28.65 -28.64
CA ASN A 335 -2.01 -28.09 -28.62
C ASN A 335 -1.06 -28.76 -27.63
N ILE A 336 -1.60 -29.25 -26.51
CA ILE A 336 -0.84 -29.98 -25.49
C ILE A 336 -0.57 -31.41 -25.97
N VAL A 337 -1.61 -32.18 -26.34
CA VAL A 337 -1.47 -33.61 -26.66
C VAL A 337 -0.70 -33.89 -27.95
N GLN A 338 -0.55 -32.90 -28.84
CA GLN A 338 0.20 -33.06 -30.09
C GLN A 338 1.72 -32.87 -29.95
N LYS A 339 2.23 -32.53 -28.77
CA LYS A 339 3.67 -32.38 -28.50
C LYS A 339 4.23 -33.71 -28.03
N ASN A 340 5.50 -33.97 -28.34
CA ASN A 340 6.20 -35.15 -27.79
C ASN A 340 6.78 -34.86 -26.40
N TRP A 341 7.11 -33.60 -26.14
CA TRP A 341 7.60 -33.13 -24.84
C TRP A 341 7.34 -31.64 -24.70
N ILE A 342 7.16 -31.19 -23.46
CA ILE A 342 7.05 -29.78 -23.07
C ILE A 342 7.92 -29.54 -21.85
N ARG A 343 8.68 -28.46 -21.85
CA ARG A 343 9.49 -27.97 -20.73
C ARG A 343 9.13 -26.51 -20.45
N ILE A 344 8.98 -26.19 -19.17
CA ILE A 344 8.58 -24.87 -18.71
C ILE A 344 9.52 -24.45 -17.58
N GLY A 345 10.33 -23.43 -17.86
CA GLY A 345 11.04 -22.66 -16.86
C GLY A 345 10.17 -21.51 -16.34
N LEU A 346 10.25 -21.25 -15.03
CA LEU A 346 9.64 -20.09 -14.40
C LEU A 346 10.76 -19.26 -13.77
N ALA A 347 10.84 -17.99 -14.16
CA ALA A 347 11.79 -17.03 -13.63
C ALA A 347 11.06 -15.75 -13.22
N ASP A 348 11.74 -14.91 -12.46
CA ASP A 348 11.27 -13.59 -12.07
C ASP A 348 9.85 -13.58 -11.45
N VAL A 349 9.58 -14.55 -10.58
CA VAL A 349 8.26 -14.75 -9.98
C VAL A 349 8.02 -13.74 -8.84
N SER A 350 6.93 -12.99 -8.92
CA SER A 350 6.37 -12.18 -7.84
C SER A 350 4.97 -12.67 -7.48
N LEU A 351 4.59 -12.53 -6.21
CA LEU A 351 3.30 -12.97 -5.67
C LEU A 351 2.76 -11.93 -4.68
N PHE A 352 1.56 -11.43 -4.98
CA PHE A 352 0.84 -10.50 -4.13
C PHE A 352 -0.58 -11.01 -3.86
N LEU A 353 -1.09 -10.73 -2.66
CA LEU A 353 -2.49 -10.94 -2.31
C LEU A 353 -3.25 -9.61 -2.43
N TYR A 354 -4.39 -9.66 -3.09
CA TYR A 354 -5.32 -8.54 -3.10
C TYR A 354 -5.94 -8.34 -1.71
N PRO A 355 -6.29 -7.10 -1.34
CA PRO A 355 -6.95 -6.82 -0.06
C PRO A 355 -8.39 -7.34 0.03
N SER A 356 -9.09 -7.50 -1.11
CA SER A 356 -10.44 -8.07 -1.17
C SER A 356 -10.40 -9.53 -1.62
N ASP A 357 -11.39 -10.33 -1.19
CA ASP A 357 -11.75 -11.67 -1.65
C ASP A 357 -10.59 -12.57 -2.11
N ASN A 358 -9.97 -13.41 -1.25
CA ASN A 358 -9.07 -14.53 -1.59
C ASN A 358 -8.54 -14.58 -3.04
N LEU A 359 -7.83 -13.52 -3.45
CA LEU A 359 -7.36 -13.30 -4.82
C LEU A 359 -5.87 -13.02 -4.76
N ALA A 360 -5.11 -13.75 -5.56
CA ALA A 360 -3.68 -13.59 -5.71
C ALA A 360 -3.37 -13.09 -7.12
N VAL A 361 -2.32 -12.28 -7.24
CA VAL A 361 -1.71 -11.97 -8.54
C VAL A 361 -0.27 -12.48 -8.56
N LEU A 362 0.04 -13.25 -9.59
CA LEU A 362 1.38 -13.74 -9.90
C LEU A 362 1.87 -13.05 -11.17
N ASN A 363 3.07 -12.48 -11.13
CA ASN A 363 3.78 -12.11 -12.37
C ASN A 363 5.04 -12.95 -12.47
N PHE A 364 5.37 -13.45 -13.66
CA PHE A 364 6.55 -14.27 -13.89
C PHE A 364 6.95 -14.29 -15.35
N THR A 365 8.22 -14.60 -15.62
CA THR A 365 8.71 -14.95 -16.96
C THR A 365 8.57 -16.45 -17.16
N GLN A 366 7.80 -16.83 -18.17
CA GLN A 366 7.67 -18.20 -18.66
C GLN A 366 8.70 -18.43 -19.76
N VAL A 367 9.57 -19.42 -19.58
CA VAL A 367 10.46 -19.95 -20.63
C VAL A 367 9.85 -21.27 -21.10
N TYR A 368 9.18 -21.26 -22.24
CA TYR A 368 8.53 -22.43 -22.81
C TYR A 368 9.41 -23.06 -23.88
N ASP A 369 9.51 -24.38 -23.86
CA ASP A 369 10.23 -25.14 -24.87
C ASP A 369 9.51 -26.47 -25.17
N SER A 370 9.47 -26.86 -26.43
CA SER A 370 8.83 -28.08 -26.92
C SER A 370 9.48 -28.55 -28.21
N ASP A 371 9.10 -29.74 -28.69
CA ASP A 371 9.56 -30.29 -29.97
C ASP A 371 9.20 -29.45 -31.21
N LYS A 372 8.36 -28.41 -31.04
CA LYS A 372 7.82 -27.60 -32.14
C LYS A 372 7.95 -26.09 -31.94
N LEU A 373 8.26 -25.62 -30.73
CA LEU A 373 8.24 -24.19 -30.40
C LEU A 373 9.07 -23.94 -29.15
N SER A 374 9.85 -22.86 -29.18
CA SER A 374 10.47 -22.25 -28.01
C SER A 374 10.03 -20.79 -27.94
N ASP A 375 9.68 -20.32 -26.74
CA ASP A 375 9.19 -18.96 -26.51
C ASP A 375 9.54 -18.47 -25.10
N VAL A 376 9.69 -17.16 -24.93
CA VAL A 376 9.86 -16.51 -23.64
C VAL A 376 8.83 -15.41 -23.52
N THR A 377 7.95 -15.52 -22.53
CA THR A 377 6.83 -14.59 -22.35
C THR A 377 6.73 -14.16 -20.90
N ARG A 378 6.49 -12.87 -20.64
CA ARG A 378 6.04 -12.42 -19.33
C ARG A 378 4.55 -12.68 -19.17
N LYS A 379 4.15 -13.25 -18.05
CA LYS A 379 2.76 -13.56 -17.75
C LYS A 379 2.32 -12.95 -16.44
N ARG A 380 1.03 -12.59 -16.40
CA ARG A 380 0.30 -12.22 -15.20
C ARG A 380 -0.89 -13.16 -15.04
N PHE A 381 -0.96 -13.85 -13.90
CA PHE A 381 -2.11 -14.65 -13.50
C PHE A 381 -2.81 -13.99 -12.34
N TYR A 382 -4.13 -13.93 -12.41
CA TYR A 382 -4.99 -13.71 -11.26
C TYR A 382 -5.57 -15.04 -10.84
N LEU A 383 -5.37 -15.44 -9.59
CA LEU A 383 -5.87 -16.69 -9.04
C LEU A 383 -6.92 -16.38 -8.00
N LYS A 384 -8.06 -17.05 -8.09
CA LYS A 384 -9.14 -16.95 -7.10
C LYS A 384 -9.32 -18.30 -6.43
N ARG A 385 -9.68 -18.29 -5.15
CA ARG A 385 -10.01 -19.51 -4.40
C ARG A 385 -11.40 -20.01 -4.80
N GLU A 386 -11.47 -21.21 -5.38
CA GLU A 386 -12.68 -21.91 -5.80
C GLU A 386 -12.62 -23.36 -5.29
N ASP A 387 -13.66 -23.82 -4.59
CA ASP A 387 -13.71 -25.17 -4.00
C ASP A 387 -12.45 -25.52 -3.17
N ASN A 388 -11.96 -24.55 -2.37
CA ASN A 388 -10.75 -24.66 -1.55
C ASN A 388 -9.42 -24.80 -2.35
N HIS A 389 -9.43 -24.53 -3.65
CA HIS A 389 -8.25 -24.57 -4.52
C HIS A 389 -8.01 -23.22 -5.20
N TRP A 390 -6.75 -22.85 -5.42
CA TRP A 390 -6.42 -21.69 -6.24
C TRP A 390 -6.57 -22.04 -7.72
N ARG A 391 -7.43 -21.29 -8.43
CA ARG A 391 -7.67 -21.45 -9.86
C ARG A 391 -7.41 -20.15 -10.61
N ILE A 392 -6.88 -20.26 -11.82
CA ILE A 392 -6.59 -19.12 -12.70
C ILE A 392 -7.92 -18.51 -13.16
N ALA A 393 -8.22 -17.32 -12.66
CA ALA A 393 -9.41 -16.53 -13.00
C ALA A 393 -9.15 -15.57 -14.16
N LEU A 394 -7.89 -15.16 -14.36
CA LEU A 394 -7.46 -14.36 -15.51
C LEU A 394 -6.01 -14.69 -15.86
N GLU A 395 -5.73 -14.81 -17.15
CA GLU A 395 -4.38 -14.98 -17.71
C GLU A 395 -4.12 -13.85 -18.72
N ARG A 396 -2.95 -13.21 -18.60
CA ARG A 396 -2.46 -12.19 -19.52
C ARG A 396 -0.99 -12.45 -19.86
N SER A 397 -0.65 -12.30 -21.13
CA SER A 397 0.74 -12.11 -21.56
C SER A 397 1.02 -10.62 -21.50
N LEU A 398 2.03 -10.22 -20.73
CA LEU A 398 2.52 -8.86 -20.68
C LEU A 398 3.45 -8.68 -21.88
N GLN A 399 3.17 -7.69 -22.74
CA GLN A 399 4.07 -7.39 -23.85
C GLN A 399 5.38 -6.84 -23.29
N ASP A 400 6.50 -7.44 -23.67
CA ASP A 400 7.79 -6.76 -23.63
C ASP A 400 7.88 -5.88 -24.89
N ASP A 401 8.38 -4.66 -24.75
CA ASP A 401 8.61 -3.66 -25.82
C ASP A 401 9.58 -4.15 -26.94
N THR A 402 9.96 -5.42 -26.94
CA THR A 402 10.93 -6.04 -27.84
C THR A 402 10.31 -6.71 -29.08
N SER A 403 9.13 -6.28 -29.53
CA SER A 403 8.63 -6.63 -30.88
C SER A 403 9.06 -5.64 -31.98
N VAL A 404 10.02 -4.75 -31.71
CA VAL A 404 10.71 -3.96 -32.74
C VAL A 404 12.16 -4.44 -32.87
N ALA A 405 12.36 -5.63 -33.44
CA ALA A 405 13.56 -6.05 -34.19
C ALA A 405 13.51 -7.56 -34.45
N ARG A 406 12.71 -7.98 -35.43
CA ARG A 406 13.05 -9.09 -36.33
C ARG A 406 12.52 -8.74 -37.72
N ASN A 407 13.18 -7.79 -38.36
CA ASN A 407 13.33 -7.84 -39.80
C ASN A 407 14.60 -8.66 -40.03
N ASP A 408 14.43 -9.87 -40.54
CA ASP A 408 15.36 -10.48 -41.49
C ASP A 408 14.51 -11.00 -42.66
#